data_AF-A0A9P6FN54-F1
#
_entry.id   AF-A0A9P6FN54-F1
#
_cell.length_a   1.000
_cell.length_b   1.000
_cell.length_c   1.000
_cell.angle_alpha   90.00
_cell.angle_beta   90.00
_cell.angle_gamma   90.00
#
_symmetry.space_group_name_H-M   'P 1'
#
loop_
_entity.id
_entity.type
_entity.pdbx_description
1 polymer ?
#
loop_
_entity_poly.entity_id
_entity_poly.type
_entity_poly.pdbx_seq_one_letter_code
_entity_poly.pdbx_strand_id
1 'polypeptide(L)' 'MSKQPNQLMREYKLVVVGGGGVGKSALTIQFIQSHFVDEYDPTIEDSYRKQCQIDDEICLLDVLDTAGQEEY' A
#
# COMPACT_ATOMS: atom_id res chain seq x y z
N MET A 1 29.39 22.20 -13.25
CA MET A 1 28.06 21.75 -12.82
C MET A 1 28.16 20.27 -12.50
N SER A 2 28.30 19.91 -11.23
CA SER A 2 28.31 18.51 -10.80
C SER A 2 26.91 17.92 -11.01
N LYS A 3 26.79 16.90 -11.86
CA LYS A 3 25.57 16.08 -11.93
C LYS A 3 25.34 15.50 -10.53
N GLN A 4 24.21 15.83 -9.92
CA GLN A 4 23.79 15.13 -8.71
C GLN A 4 23.66 13.64 -9.07
N PRO A 5 24.19 12.71 -8.27
CA PRO A 5 23.99 11.29 -8.51
C PRO A 5 22.48 11.05 -8.55
N ASN A 6 22.03 10.27 -9.52
CA ASN A 6 20.63 9.87 -9.65
C ASN A 6 20.29 9.04 -8.39
N GLN A 7 19.86 9.70 -7.32
CA GLN A 7 19.41 9.02 -6.12
C GLN A 7 18.15 8.26 -6.51
N LEU A 8 18.30 6.94 -6.69
CA LEU A 8 17.16 6.04 -6.83
C LEU A 8 16.27 6.27 -5.60
N MET A 9 15.03 6.67 -5.84
CA MET A 9 14.01 6.77 -4.80
C MET A 9 13.92 5.42 -4.10
N ARG A 10 14.06 5.40 -2.78
CA ARG A 10 13.97 4.16 -2.01
C ARG A 10 12.56 3.60 -2.13
N GLU A 11 12.46 2.31 -2.47
CA GLU A 11 11.18 1.60 -2.63
C GLU A 11 11.00 0.59 -1.49
N TYR A 12 9.85 0.64 -0.82
CA TYR A 12 9.44 -0.36 0.17
C TYR A 12 8.26 -1.16 -0.38
N LYS A 13 8.41 -2.48 -0.37
CA LYS A 13 7.37 -3.42 -0.79
C LYS A 13 6.62 -3.91 0.44
N LEU A 14 5.31 -3.72 0.45
CA LEU A 14 4.43 -4.06 1.57
C LEU A 14 3.38 -5.05 1.07
N VAL A 15 3.10 -6.07 1.87
CA VAL A 15 2.00 -7.02 1.62
C VAL A 15 1.07 -7.00 2.82
N VAL A 16 -0.22 -6.78 2.58
CA VAL A 16 -1.24 -6.71 3.62
C VAL A 16 -1.97 -8.05 3.68
N VAL A 17 -1.88 -8.72 4.83
CA VAL A 17 -2.46 -10.07 5.06
C VAL A 17 -3.40 -10.07 6.26
N GLY A 18 -4.33 -11.02 6.28
CA GLY A 18 -5.30 -11.18 7.36
C GLY A 18 -6.58 -11.87 6.89
N GLY A 19 -7.49 -12.16 7.83
CA GLY A 19 -8.75 -12.84 7.54
C GLY A 19 -9.67 -12.10 6.56
N GLY A 20 -10.73 -12.78 6.11
CA GLY A 20 -11.86 -12.14 5.43
C GLY A 20 -12.53 -11.07 6.30
N GLY A 21 -12.94 -9.95 5.71
CA GLY A 21 -13.72 -8.91 6.40
C GLY A 21 -12.99 -8.07 7.47
N VAL A 22 -11.70 -8.29 7.76
CA VAL A 22 -10.97 -7.56 8.82
C VAL A 22 -10.58 -6.11 8.47
N GLY A 23 -10.91 -5.63 7.27
CA GLY A 23 -10.68 -4.24 6.86
C GLY A 23 -9.34 -3.95 6.17
N LYS A 24 -8.64 -4.96 5.63
CA LYS A 24 -7.36 -4.80 4.90
C LYS A 24 -7.46 -3.73 3.80
N SER A 25 -8.43 -3.90 2.90
CA SER A 25 -8.66 -3.00 1.78
C SER A 25 -9.12 -1.62 2.23
N ALA A 26 -9.98 -1.54 3.25
CA ALA A 26 -10.41 -0.27 3.83
C ALA A 26 -9.22 0.54 4.37
N LEU A 27 -8.29 -0.12 5.09
CA LEU A 27 -7.06 0.53 5.59
C LEU A 27 -6.12 0.92 4.45
N THR A 28 -5.91 0.03 3.48
CA THR A 28 -5.02 0.28 2.33
C THR A 28 -5.53 1.46 1.50
N ILE A 29 -6.81 1.46 1.14
CA ILE A 29 -7.42 2.52 0.31
C ILE A 29 -7.47 3.84 1.07
N GLN A 30 -7.85 3.83 2.35
CA GLN A 30 -7.83 5.04 3.18
C GLN A 30 -6.41 5.63 3.26
N PHE A 31 -5.40 4.81 3.52
CA PHE A 31 -4.02 5.27 3.58
C PHE A 31 -3.55 5.85 2.25
N ILE A 32 -3.91 5.23 1.11
CA ILE A 32 -3.37 5.60 -0.19
C ILE A 32 -4.12 6.78 -0.80
N GLN A 33 -5.45 6.70 -0.83
CA GLN A 33 -6.34 7.61 -1.55
C GLN A 33 -6.98 8.67 -0.64
N SER A 34 -6.80 8.60 0.69
CA SER A 34 -7.49 9.46 1.66
C SER A 34 -9.02 9.38 1.53
N HIS A 35 -9.52 8.20 1.15
CA HIS A 35 -10.93 7.91 0.97
C HIS A 35 -11.26 6.58 1.65
N PHE A 36 -12.35 6.57 2.42
CA PHE A 36 -12.84 5.38 3.08
C PHE A 36 -13.92 4.72 2.22
N VAL A 37 -13.80 3.41 2.01
CA VAL A 37 -14.75 2.64 1.21
C VAL A 37 -15.80 2.04 2.13
N ASP A 38 -17.06 2.48 1.95
CA ASP A 38 -18.19 2.05 2.77
C ASP A 38 -18.81 0.72 2.31
N GLU A 39 -18.61 0.34 1.05
CA GLU A 39 -19.15 -0.89 0.45
C GLU A 39 -18.08 -1.98 0.39
N TYR A 40 -18.45 -3.19 0.81
CA TYR A 40 -17.54 -4.33 0.78
C TYR A 40 -17.62 -5.08 -0.55
N ASP A 41 -16.54 -5.00 -1.32
CA ASP A 41 -16.25 -5.91 -2.45
C ASP A 41 -15.05 -6.80 -2.06
N PRO A 42 -15.20 -8.13 -1.99
CA PRO A 42 -14.09 -9.02 -1.66
C PRO A 42 -12.91 -8.87 -2.62
N THR A 43 -11.79 -8.36 -2.11
CA THR A 43 -10.54 -8.28 -2.87
C THR A 43 -10.01 -9.66 -3.24
N ILE A 44 -9.53 -9.80 -4.47
CA ILE A 44 -8.71 -10.94 -4.91
C ILE A 44 -7.24 -10.60 -4.68
N GLU A 45 -6.77 -9.55 -5.37
CA GLU A 45 -5.44 -8.97 -5.20
C GLU A 45 -5.45 -7.58 -5.86
N ASP A 46 -4.98 -6.56 -5.15
CA ASP A 46 -4.83 -5.20 -5.68
C ASP A 46 -3.44 -4.65 -5.38
N SER A 47 -2.87 -3.91 -6.35
CA SER A 47 -1.57 -3.27 -6.20
C SER A 47 -1.69 -1.76 -6.27
N TYR A 48 -1.07 -1.09 -5.30
CA TYR A 48 -1.10 0.36 -5.17
C TYR A 48 0.29 0.94 -4.98
N ARG A 49 0.48 2.16 -5.49
CA ARG A 49 1.73 2.91 -5.32
C ARG A 49 1.48 4.28 -4.72
N LYS A 50 2.30 4.64 -3.74
CA LYS A 50 2.22 5.95 -3.09
C LYS A 50 3.61 6.49 -2.79
N GLN A 51 3.87 7.74 -3.17
CA GLN A 51 5.01 8.48 -2.64
C GLN A 51 4.65 9.05 -1.26
N CYS A 52 5.54 8.87 -0.29
CA CYS A 52 5.39 9.43 1.05
C CYS A 52 6.74 9.77 1.67
N GLN A 53 6.74 10.64 2.67
CA GLN A 53 7.91 10.95 3.48
C GLN A 53 8.04 9.94 4.62
N ILE A 54 9.20 9.27 4.70
CA ILE A 54 9.56 8.34 5.78
C ILE A 54 10.94 8.75 6.26
N ASP A 55 11.07 9.09 7.54
CA ASP A 55 12.34 9.55 8.14
C ASP A 55 13.03 10.66 7.32
N ASP A 56 12.24 11.65 6.89
CA ASP A 56 12.66 12.79 6.06
C ASP A 56 13.16 12.45 4.64
N GLU A 57 12.98 11.20 4.19
CA GLU A 57 13.26 10.76 2.81
C GLU A 57 11.95 10.55 2.03
N ILE A 58 11.86 11.10 0.82
CA ILE A 58 10.77 10.75 -0.12
C ILE A 58 11.00 9.33 -0.63
N CYS A 59 10.07 8.44 -0.31
CA CYS A 59 10.11 7.02 -0.64
C CYS A 59 8.89 6.62 -1.46
N LEU A 60 9.03 5.54 -2.23
CA LEU A 60 7.93 4.86 -2.92
C LEU A 60 7.46 3.68 -2.07
N LEU A 61 6.17 3.63 -1.76
CA LEU A 61 5.52 2.43 -1.25
C LEU A 61 4.87 1.68 -2.41
N ASP A 62 5.18 0.39 -2.54
CA ASP A 62 4.55 -0.57 -3.44
C ASP A 62 3.76 -1.57 -2.58
N VAL A 63 2.45 -1.37 -2.50
CA VAL A 63 1.56 -2.09 -1.58
C VAL A 63 0.76 -3.13 -2.35
N LEU A 64 0.81 -4.37 -1.89
CA LEU A 64 -0.03 -5.47 -2.34
C LEU A 64 -1.10 -5.75 -1.28
N ASP A 65 -2.36 -5.46 -1.61
CA ASP A 65 -3.53 -5.86 -0.83
C ASP A 65 -4.02 -7.22 -1.31
N THR A 66 -4.18 -8.18 -0.39
CA THR A 66 -4.52 -9.57 -0.76
C THR A 66 -5.93 -9.93 -0.36
N ALA A 67 -6.48 -10.98 -0.98
CA ALA A 67 -7.68 -11.65 -0.49
C ALA A 67 -7.58 -11.98 1.01
N GLY A 68 -8.73 -11.96 1.68
CA GLY A 68 -8.83 -12.50 3.03
C GLY A 68 -8.69 -14.02 3.00
N GLN A 69 -7.92 -14.56 3.95
CA GLN A 69 -7.90 -16.00 4.18
C GLN A 69 -9.16 -16.39 4.97
N GLU A 70 -9.86 -17.43 4.54
CA GLU A 70 -10.90 -18.08 5.35
C GLU A 70 -10.21 -19.04 6.34
N GLU A 71 -10.67 -19.07 7.59
CA GLU A 71 -10.24 -20.09 8.55
C GLU A 71 -10.81 -21.46 8.10
N TYR A 72 -9.93 -22.46 7.97
CA TYR A 72 -10.30 -23.83 7.58
C TYR A 72 -11.11 -24.56 8.66
#